data_AF-A0A7X7VQ53-F1
#
_entry.id   AF-A0A7X7VQ53-F1
#
_cell.length_a   1.000
_cell.length_b   1.000
_cell.length_c   1.000
_cell.angle_alpha   90.00
_cell.angle_beta   90.00
_cell.angle_gamma   90.00
#
_symmetry.space_group_name_H-M   'P 1'
#
loop_
_entity.id
_entity.type
_entity.pdbx_description
1 polymer ?
#
loop_
_entity_poly.entity_id
_entity_poly.type
_entity_poly.pdbx_seq_one_letter_code
_entity_poly.pdbx_strand_id
1 'polypeptide(L)' 'MDAPDIKESTREERAAFVNKRFPCISDCDSCGICATFHGLDAFVALADYIAGKQDYLSVPSRYRH' A
#
# COMPACT_ATOMS: atom_id res chain seq x y z
N MET A 1 9.08 2.07 -10.42
CA MET A 1 8.56 3.06 -9.46
C MET A 1 8.88 2.50 -8.10
N ASP A 2 9.99 2.95 -7.53
CA ASP A 2 10.39 2.56 -6.19
C ASP A 2 9.48 3.22 -5.16
N ALA A 3 9.23 2.51 -4.07
CA ALA A 3 8.45 3.06 -2.96
C ALA A 3 9.29 4.14 -2.23
N PRO A 4 8.71 5.31 -1.91
CA PRO A 4 9.40 6.33 -1.13
C PRO A 4 9.98 5.80 0.19
N ASP A 5 11.25 6.10 0.46
CA ASP A 5 11.92 5.68 1.70
C ASP A 5 11.31 6.38 2.93
N ILE A 6 11.17 5.68 4.05
CA ILE A 6 10.48 6.23 5.22
C ILE A 6 11.22 7.35 5.93
N LYS A 7 12.54 7.49 5.72
CA LYS A 7 13.41 8.51 6.31
C LYS A 7 13.49 9.75 5.43
N GLU A 8 13.39 9.59 4.11
CA GLU A 8 13.54 10.67 3.14
C GLU A 8 12.21 11.19 2.58
N SER A 9 11.08 10.55 2.90
CA SER A 9 9.75 10.95 2.43
C SER A 9 8.77 11.28 3.55
N THR A 10 7.82 12.15 3.21
CA THR A 10 6.69 12.49 4.07
C THR A 10 5.58 11.45 4.03
N ARG A 11 4.72 11.47 5.05
CA ARG A 11 3.50 10.66 5.09
C ARG A 11 2.62 10.88 3.86
N GLU A 12 2.53 12.12 3.37
CA GLU A 12 1.71 12.50 2.22
C GLU A 12 2.26 11.91 0.92
N GLU A 13 3.58 11.94 0.73
CA GLU A 13 4.24 11.31 -0.43
C GLU A 13 4.02 9.79 -0.45
N ARG A 14 4.14 9.14 0.72
CA ARG A 14 3.87 7.70 0.85
C ARG A 14 2.40 7.36 0.59
N ALA A 15 1.48 8.18 1.10
CA ALA A 15 0.05 8.02 0.84
C ALA A 15 -0.30 8.20 -0.64
N ALA A 16 0.27 9.22 -1.30
CA ALA A 16 0.11 9.46 -2.73
C ALA A 16 0.66 8.32 -3.57
N PHE A 17 1.81 7.75 -3.17
CA PHE A 17 2.37 6.55 -3.79
C PHE A 17 1.40 5.36 -3.70
N VAL A 18 0.85 5.08 -2.51
CA VAL A 18 -0.11 3.97 -2.30
C VAL A 18 -1.35 4.17 -3.17
N ASN A 19 -1.92 5.38 -3.19
CA ASN A 19 -3.08 5.71 -4.04
C ASN A 19 -2.79 5.47 -5.53
N LYS A 20 -1.65 5.98 -6.02
CA LYS A 20 -1.24 5.82 -7.42
C LYS A 20 -0.95 4.37 -7.78
N ARG A 21 -0.42 3.58 -6.85
CA ARG A 21 -0.01 2.19 -7.09
C ARG A 21 -1.17 1.20 -6.99
N PHE A 22 -2.16 1.51 -6.17
CA PHE A 22 -3.33 0.67 -5.88
C PHE A 22 -4.64 1.48 -6.01
N PRO A 23 -4.93 2.04 -7.19
CA PRO A 23 -6.16 2.79 -7.39
C PRO A 23 -7.35 1.83 -7.30
N CYS A 24 -8.23 2.04 -6.33
CA CYS A 24 -9.51 1.34 -6.31
C CYS A 24 -10.38 1.89 -7.44
N ILE A 25 -10.73 1.03 -8.40
CA ILE A 25 -11.63 1.37 -9.52
C ILE A 25 -13.07 0.93 -9.24
N SER A 26 -13.37 0.47 -8.02
CA SER A 26 -14.67 -0.07 -7.59
C SER A 26 -15.18 -1.28 -8.38
N ASP A 27 -14.36 -1.81 -9.29
CA ASP A 27 -14.60 -3.05 -10.01
C ASP A 27 -13.71 -4.15 -9.41
N CYS A 28 -14.17 -4.75 -8.32
CA CYS A 28 -13.37 -5.68 -7.50
C CYS A 28 -13.02 -6.98 -8.24
N ASP A 29 -13.85 -7.39 -9.20
CA ASP A 29 -13.62 -8.58 -10.04
C ASP A 29 -12.40 -8.36 -10.97
N SER A 30 -12.31 -7.18 -11.59
CA SER A 30 -11.20 -6.86 -12.50
C SER A 30 -9.94 -6.34 -11.80
N CYS A 31 -10.07 -5.65 -10.65
CA CYS A 31 -8.92 -4.97 -10.04
C CYS A 31 -8.03 -5.88 -9.19
N GLY A 32 -8.61 -6.86 -8.48
CA GLY A 32 -7.88 -7.82 -7.63
C GLY A 32 -7.07 -7.23 -6.47
N ILE A 33 -7.13 -5.91 -6.25
CA ILE A 33 -6.33 -5.20 -5.25
C ILE A 33 -6.72 -5.66 -3.84
N CYS A 34 -8.02 -5.70 -3.54
CA CYS A 34 -8.51 -6.18 -2.26
C CYS A 34 -8.17 -7.66 -2.03
N ALA A 35 -8.21 -8.51 -3.06
CA ALA A 35 -7.83 -9.91 -2.96
C ALA A 35 -6.35 -10.07 -2.55
N THR A 36 -5.46 -9.23 -3.10
CA THR A 36 -4.04 -9.18 -2.70
C THR A 36 -3.86 -8.82 -1.22
N PHE A 37 -4.76 -8.02 -0.66
CA PHE A 37 -4.73 -7.58 0.74
C PHE A 37 -5.77 -8.29 1.61
N HIS A 38 -6.21 -9.50 1.24
CA HIS A 38 -7.14 -10.32 2.04
C HIS A 38 -8.47 -9.62 2.36
N GLY A 39 -8.98 -8.84 1.40
CA GLY A 39 -10.21 -8.06 1.53
C GLY A 39 -10.02 -6.67 2.14
N LEU A 40 -8.79 -6.29 2.51
CA LEU A 40 -8.50 -4.96 3.04
C LEU A 40 -8.22 -3.95 1.92
N ASP A 41 -8.52 -2.69 2.21
CA ASP A 41 -8.06 -1.57 1.40
C ASP A 41 -6.53 -1.40 1.50
N ALA A 42 -5.90 -0.97 0.41
CA ALA A 42 -4.45 -0.81 0.34
C ALA A 42 -3.91 0.21 1.35
N PHE A 43 -4.66 1.27 1.70
CA PHE A 43 -4.26 2.22 2.74
C PHE A 43 -4.29 1.58 4.13
N VAL A 44 -5.23 0.66 4.38
CA VAL A 44 -5.29 -0.07 5.64
C VAL A 44 -4.13 -1.06 5.73
N ALA A 45 -3.91 -1.84 4.67
CA ALA A 45 -2.82 -2.81 4.62
C ALA A 45 -1.44 -2.15 4.74
N LEU A 46 -1.25 -0.98 4.13
CA LEU A 46 0.03 -0.23 4.11
C LEU A 46 0.09 0.89 5.16
N ALA A 47 -0.78 0.89 6.18
CA ALA A 47 -0.85 1.94 7.19
C ALA A 47 0.48 2.15 7.95
N ASP A 48 1.20 1.06 8.27
CA ASP A 48 2.50 1.13 8.93
C ASP A 48 3.56 1.81 8.06
N TYR A 49 3.53 1.55 6.74
CA TYR A 49 4.40 2.20 5.78
C TYR A 49 4.06 3.68 5.63
N ILE A 50 2.78 4.02 5.45
CA ILE A 50 2.32 5.41 5.34
C ILE A 50 2.70 6.20 6.60
N ALA A 51 2.56 5.59 7.78
CA ALA A 51 2.95 6.19 9.06
C ALA A 51 4.47 6.28 9.27
N GLY A 52 5.29 5.65 8.41
CA GLY A 52 6.75 5.65 8.54
C GLY A 52 7.27 4.74 9.65
N LYS A 53 6.47 3.76 10.07
CA LYS A 53 6.83 2.78 11.10
C LYS A 53 7.62 1.60 10.52
N GLN A 54 7.43 1.30 9.24
CA GLN A 54 8.03 0.16 8.56
C GLN A 54 8.25 0.43 7.06
N ASP A 55 9.29 -0.17 6.49
CA ASP A 55 9.57 -0.08 5.06
C ASP A 55 8.49 -0.75 4.20
N TYR A 56 8.28 -0.24 2.98
CA TYR A 56 7.27 -0.74 2.06
C TYR A 56 7.42 -2.23 1.76
N LEU A 57 8.63 -2.78 1.61
CA LEU A 57 8.81 -4.20 1.24
C LEU A 57 8.48 -5.16 2.41
N SER A 58 8.52 -4.66 3.64
CA SER A 58 8.24 -5.48 4.83
C SER A 58 6.74 -5.72 5.05
N VAL A 59 5.86 -4.83 4.55
CA VAL A 59 4.41 -4.89 4.80
C VAL A 59 3.67 -5.91 3.91
N PRO A 60 3.85 -5.94 2.56
CA PRO A 60 3.22 -6.91 1.66
C PRO A 60 3.60 -8.35 1.94
N SER A 61 4.74 -8.59 2.59
CA SER A 61 5.18 -9.92 3.02
C SER A 61 4.17 -10.60 3.96
N ARG A 62 3.31 -9.83 4.64
CA ARG A 62 2.24 -10.33 5.52
C ARG A 62 0.97 -10.79 4.81
N TYR A 63 0.87 -10.57 3.49
CA TYR A 63 -0.30 -10.87 2.68
C TYR A 63 0.02 -11.85 1.54
N ARG A 64 1.22 -12.46 1.60
CA ARG A 64 1.74 -13.33 0.56
C ARG A 64 1.46 -14.78 0.94
N HIS A 65 0.22 -15.24 0.77
CA HIS A 65 -0.23 -16.60 1.10
C HIS A 65 -1.13 -17.15 0.00
#